data_AF-A0A085WV28-F1
#
_entry.id   AF-A0A085WV28-F1
#
_cell.length_a   1.000
_cell.length_b   1.000
_cell.length_c   1.000
_cell.angle_alpha   90.00
_cell.angle_beta   90.00
_cell.angle_gamma   90.00
#
_symmetry.space_group_name_H-M   'P 1'
#
loop_
_entity.id
_entity.type
_entity.pdbx_description
1 polymer ?
#
loop_
_entity_poly.entity_id
_entity_poly.type
_entity_poly.pdbx_seq_one_letter_code
_entity_poly.pdbx_strand_id
1 'polypeptide(L)'
;MGDPRNPKRADEPWNLERLSVLEREVRSIAPLVTLSGGWAWHFMAPPHEELKIFHDHKDVDLFVEPERLPELIHALTQRGYTRTWTRFDATSENFYRYARHVDGVKVLLDVFVRRVPSVQVGEVRVVEPPTLLTFYGDIHSTDDCVSVLAARKLLAQGLSPIGREELVTRPR
;
A
#
# COMPACT_ATOMS: atom_id res chain seq x y z
N MET A 1 6.94 15.05 5.88
CA MET A 1 6.70 15.27 4.43
C MET A 1 5.32 15.87 4.28
N GLY A 2 5.17 16.94 3.49
CA GLY A 2 3.88 17.62 3.31
C GLY A 2 2.83 16.75 2.60
N ASP A 3 1.62 17.26 2.54
CA ASP A 3 0.44 16.61 1.97
C ASP A 3 0.59 16.32 0.46
N PRO A 4 0.50 15.06 -0.02
CA PRO A 4 0.43 14.73 -1.45
C PRO A 4 -0.92 15.11 -2.05
N ARG A 5 -1.94 15.42 -1.22
CA ARG A 5 -3.17 16.08 -1.67
C ARG A 5 -2.95 17.53 -2.07
N ASN A 6 -1.73 18.07 -1.92
CA ASN A 6 -1.38 19.36 -2.49
C ASN A 6 -1.19 19.19 -4.00
N PRO A 7 -2.07 19.73 -4.86
CA PRO A 7 -1.95 19.58 -6.30
C PRO A 7 -0.61 20.10 -6.84
N LYS A 8 0.02 21.04 -6.12
CA LYS A 8 1.34 21.59 -6.44
C LYS A 8 2.49 20.59 -6.30
N ARG A 9 2.23 19.40 -5.76
CA ARG A 9 3.22 18.34 -5.50
C ARG A 9 2.90 17.04 -6.22
N ALA A 10 1.87 17.02 -7.05
CA ALA A 10 1.45 15.85 -7.81
C ALA A 10 2.58 15.37 -8.76
N ASP A 11 3.29 16.32 -9.37
CA ASP A 11 4.46 16.07 -10.22
C ASP A 11 5.77 15.81 -9.45
N GLU A 12 5.77 15.89 -8.11
CA GLU A 12 6.99 15.69 -7.34
C GLU A 12 7.30 14.19 -7.24
N PRO A 13 8.54 13.76 -7.58
CA PRO A 13 8.95 12.40 -7.36
C PRO A 13 8.96 12.06 -5.86
N TRP A 14 8.68 10.81 -5.55
CA TRP A 14 9.00 10.27 -4.24
C TRP A 14 10.51 10.23 -4.05
N ASN A 15 10.97 10.41 -2.80
CA ASN A 15 12.38 10.24 -2.47
C ASN A 15 12.78 8.77 -2.68
N LEU A 16 13.69 8.52 -3.63
CA LEU A 16 14.07 7.18 -4.07
C LEU A 16 14.74 6.36 -2.96
N GLU A 17 15.58 6.98 -2.13
CA GLU A 17 16.20 6.30 -0.98
C GLU A 17 15.12 5.78 -0.02
N ARG A 18 14.14 6.64 0.32
CA ARG A 18 12.99 6.26 1.14
C ARG A 18 12.17 5.14 0.51
N LEU A 19 11.86 5.22 -0.78
CA LEU A 19 11.11 4.17 -1.48
C LEU A 19 11.86 2.83 -1.43
N SER A 20 13.16 2.84 -1.69
CA SER A 20 13.98 1.61 -1.65
C SER A 20 13.96 0.96 -0.26
N VAL A 21 14.01 1.76 0.81
CA VAL A 21 13.92 1.25 2.18
C VAL A 21 12.53 0.66 2.45
N LEU A 22 11.46 1.37 2.05
CA LEU A 22 10.10 0.88 2.23
C LEU A 22 9.85 -0.41 1.46
N GLU A 23 10.21 -0.46 0.18
CA GLU A 23 10.03 -1.65 -0.67
C GLU A 23 10.78 -2.85 -0.11
N ARG A 24 12.02 -2.67 0.36
CA ARG A 24 12.80 -3.72 1.03
C ARG A 24 12.09 -4.25 2.28
N GLU A 25 11.57 -3.35 3.12
CA GLU A 25 10.81 -3.78 4.30
C GLU A 25 9.50 -4.50 3.90
N VAL A 26 8.77 -4.01 2.88
CA VAL A 26 7.56 -4.66 2.36
C VAL A 26 7.86 -6.07 1.85
N ARG A 27 8.87 -6.24 1.01
CA ARG A 27 9.27 -7.54 0.47
C ARG A 27 9.66 -8.54 1.56
N SER A 28 10.26 -8.06 2.64
CA SER A 28 10.69 -8.92 3.75
C SER A 28 9.53 -9.54 4.54
N ILE A 29 8.34 -8.93 4.50
CA ILE A 29 7.13 -9.42 5.17
C ILE A 29 6.06 -9.92 4.20
N ALA A 30 6.25 -9.73 2.89
CA ALA A 30 5.32 -10.11 1.83
C ALA A 30 4.81 -11.56 1.91
N PRO A 31 5.60 -12.58 2.31
CA PRO A 31 5.08 -13.93 2.47
C PRO A 31 3.94 -14.03 3.49
N LEU A 32 3.86 -13.11 4.45
CA LEU A 32 2.93 -13.12 5.58
C LEU A 32 1.65 -12.31 5.35
N VAL A 33 1.62 -11.45 4.33
CA VAL A 33 0.62 -10.39 4.18
C VAL A 33 0.09 -10.27 2.76
N THR A 34 -1.04 -9.58 2.63
CA THR A 34 -1.60 -9.12 1.36
C THR A 34 -1.48 -7.60 1.30
N LEU A 35 -0.76 -7.08 0.32
CA LEU A 35 -0.56 -5.63 0.16
C LEU A 35 -1.83 -4.94 -0.32
N SER A 36 -2.04 -3.72 0.18
CA SER A 36 -3.16 -2.84 -0.16
C SER A 36 -2.66 -1.43 -0.46
N GLY A 37 -3.59 -0.49 -0.67
CA GLY A 37 -3.30 0.93 -0.84
C GLY A 37 -2.40 1.23 -2.04
N GLY A 38 -1.58 2.28 -1.93
CA GLY A 38 -0.67 2.66 -3.01
C GLY A 38 0.42 1.64 -3.29
N TRP A 39 0.87 0.88 -2.29
CA TRP A 39 1.85 -0.20 -2.48
C TRP A 39 1.29 -1.33 -3.36
N ALA A 40 0.02 -1.70 -3.20
CA ALA A 40 -0.60 -2.69 -4.09
C ALA A 40 -0.60 -2.21 -5.55
N TRP A 41 -0.94 -0.94 -5.80
CA TRP A 41 -0.90 -0.36 -7.15
C TRP A 41 0.52 -0.28 -7.70
N HIS A 42 1.49 0.10 -6.88
CA HIS A 42 2.90 0.13 -7.26
C HIS A 42 3.40 -1.22 -7.76
N PHE A 43 3.09 -2.33 -7.07
CA PHE A 43 3.47 -3.67 -7.52
C PHE A 43 2.68 -4.16 -8.73
N MET A 44 1.47 -3.63 -8.96
CA MET A 44 0.67 -3.95 -10.14
C MET A 44 1.06 -3.14 -11.38
N ALA A 45 1.68 -1.98 -11.21
CA ALA A 45 2.10 -1.13 -12.30
C ALA A 45 3.37 -1.67 -13.01
N PRO A 46 3.56 -1.37 -14.31
CA PRO A 46 4.85 -1.60 -14.97
C PRO A 46 5.95 -0.71 -14.36
N PRO A 47 7.24 -0.99 -14.60
CA PRO A 47 8.33 -0.13 -14.14
C PRO A 47 8.17 1.32 -14.61
N HIS A 48 8.32 2.28 -13.69
CA HIS A 48 8.10 3.70 -13.92
C HIS A 48 8.85 4.57 -12.90
N GLU A 49 8.96 5.86 -13.16
CA GLU A 49 9.36 6.82 -12.14
C GLU A 49 8.21 7.06 -11.15
N GLU A 50 8.49 6.93 -9.86
CA GLU A 50 7.47 7.08 -8.83
C GLU A 50 7.15 8.56 -8.52
N LEU A 51 6.09 9.06 -9.14
CA LEU A 51 5.52 10.38 -8.83
C LEU A 51 4.37 10.24 -7.83
N LYS A 52 4.22 11.24 -6.95
CA LYS A 52 3.16 11.26 -5.92
C LYS A 52 1.73 11.17 -6.45
N ILE A 53 1.51 11.53 -7.71
CA ILE A 53 0.20 11.41 -8.35
C ILE A 53 -0.15 9.96 -8.74
N PHE A 54 0.84 9.08 -8.91
CA PHE A 54 0.60 7.70 -9.34
C PHE A 54 0.14 6.84 -8.18
N HIS A 55 0.95 6.79 -7.12
CA HIS A 55 0.73 5.95 -5.95
C HIS A 55 1.04 6.71 -4.65
N ASP A 56 0.24 6.44 -3.61
CA ASP A 56 0.52 6.96 -2.27
C ASP A 56 1.43 5.98 -1.49
N HIS A 57 2.61 6.48 -1.08
CA HIS A 57 3.64 5.72 -0.36
C HIS A 57 3.93 6.27 1.04
N LYS A 58 2.98 6.98 1.65
CA LYS A 58 3.15 7.52 3.02
C LYS A 58 3.40 6.41 4.05
N ASP A 59 2.51 5.44 4.06
CA ASP A 59 2.47 4.24 4.88
C ASP A 59 2.27 3.01 4.00
N VAL A 60 2.43 1.83 4.60
CA VAL A 60 2.21 0.54 3.95
C VAL A 60 0.96 -0.09 4.51
N ASP A 61 -0.10 -0.17 3.70
CA ASP A 61 -1.33 -0.86 4.07
C ASP A 61 -1.25 -2.36 3.78
N LEU A 62 -1.52 -3.16 4.80
CA LEU A 62 -1.35 -4.60 4.78
C LEU A 62 -2.58 -5.31 5.36
N PHE A 63 -3.03 -6.36 4.71
CA PHE A 63 -3.93 -7.34 5.32
C PHE A 63 -3.15 -8.55 5.80
N VAL A 64 -3.52 -9.05 6.98
CA VAL A 64 -3.05 -10.33 7.49
C VAL A 64 -4.26 -11.19 7.81
N GLU A 65 -4.19 -12.47 7.45
CA GLU A 65 -5.21 -13.42 7.87
C GLU A 65 -5.13 -13.63 9.39
N PRO A 66 -6.27 -13.73 10.10
CA PRO A 66 -6.28 -13.82 11.57
C PRO A 66 -5.35 -14.92 12.12
N GLU A 67 -5.29 -16.07 11.43
CA GLU A 67 -4.48 -17.22 11.84
C GLU A 67 -2.97 -16.98 11.70
N ARG A 68 -2.57 -16.03 10.85
CA ARG A 68 -1.17 -15.67 10.58
C ARG A 68 -0.71 -14.46 11.40
N LEU A 69 -1.62 -13.79 12.10
CA LEU A 69 -1.30 -12.62 12.92
C LEU A 69 -0.18 -12.91 13.93
N PRO A 70 -0.17 -14.03 14.70
CA PRO A 70 0.92 -14.31 15.64
C PRO A 70 2.29 -14.43 14.96
N GLU A 71 2.35 -15.07 13.78
CA GLU A 71 3.55 -15.21 12.96
C GLU A 71 4.05 -13.84 12.49
N LEU A 72 3.15 -12.99 11.99
CA LEU A 72 3.48 -11.63 11.58
C LEU A 72 4.01 -10.79 12.76
N ILE A 73 3.35 -10.84 13.92
CA ILE A 73 3.79 -10.10 15.12
C ILE A 73 5.19 -10.56 15.52
N HIS A 74 5.45 -11.87 15.52
CA HIS A 74 6.77 -12.40 15.81
C HIS A 74 7.82 -11.88 14.81
N ALA A 75 7.54 -11.96 13.51
CA ALA A 75 8.44 -11.46 12.47
C ALA A 75 8.71 -9.95 12.61
N LEU A 76 7.67 -9.14 12.83
CA LEU A 76 7.81 -7.69 13.05
C LEU A 76 8.65 -7.38 14.30
N THR A 77 8.45 -8.13 15.39
CA THR A 77 9.20 -7.96 16.64
C THR A 77 10.68 -8.29 16.46
N GLN A 78 10.99 -9.40 15.80
CA GLN A 78 12.39 -9.78 15.49
C GLN A 78 13.08 -8.75 14.60
N ARG A 79 12.30 -8.08 13.75
CA ARG A 79 12.79 -6.97 12.92
C ARG A 79 12.86 -5.64 13.66
N GLY A 80 12.43 -5.56 14.92
CA GLY A 80 12.51 -4.33 15.72
C GLY A 80 11.41 -3.30 15.41
N TYR A 81 10.28 -3.74 14.88
CA TYR A 81 9.08 -2.90 14.82
C TYR A 81 8.44 -2.78 16.21
N THR A 82 7.90 -1.60 16.51
CA THR A 82 7.13 -1.35 17.72
C THR A 82 5.70 -0.97 17.37
N ARG A 83 4.74 -1.49 18.15
CA ARG A 83 3.35 -1.08 18.02
C ARG A 83 3.23 0.40 18.40
N THR A 84 2.58 1.17 17.54
CA THR A 84 2.30 2.59 17.74
C THR A 84 0.80 2.77 17.92
N TRP A 85 0.41 3.49 18.97
CA TRP A 85 -1.00 3.80 19.20
C TRP A 85 -1.53 4.83 18.20
N THR A 86 -2.76 4.63 17.73
CA THR A 86 -3.50 5.52 16.84
C THR A 86 -4.89 5.76 17.39
N ARG A 87 -5.59 6.78 16.86
CA ARG A 87 -7.01 7.03 17.21
C ARG A 87 -7.92 5.83 16.92
N PHE A 88 -7.53 4.94 16.00
CA PHE A 88 -8.33 3.79 15.60
C PHE A 88 -8.20 2.62 16.57
N ASP A 89 -7.15 2.57 17.40
CA ASP A 89 -7.00 1.56 18.45
C ASP A 89 -8.13 1.67 19.51
N ALA A 90 -8.79 2.82 19.61
CA ALA A 90 -9.95 3.01 20.50
C ALA A 90 -11.26 2.44 19.92
N THR A 91 -11.32 2.20 18.61
CA THR A 91 -12.58 1.91 17.90
C THR A 91 -12.51 0.65 17.04
N SER A 92 -11.34 0.05 16.86
CA SER A 92 -11.11 -1.14 16.02
C SER A 92 -10.30 -2.18 16.77
N GLU A 93 -10.80 -3.42 16.76
CA GLU A 93 -10.09 -4.59 17.29
C GLU A 93 -9.22 -5.27 16.21
N ASN A 94 -9.37 -4.85 14.96
CA ASN A 94 -8.77 -5.50 13.78
C ASN A 94 -7.76 -4.60 13.06
N PHE A 95 -7.25 -3.55 13.72
CA PHE A 95 -6.27 -2.64 13.15
C PHE A 95 -5.11 -2.41 14.12
N TYR A 96 -3.89 -2.48 13.58
CA TYR A 96 -2.66 -2.25 14.34
C TYR A 96 -1.65 -1.49 13.50
N ARG A 97 -1.09 -0.41 14.06
CA ARG A 97 0.03 0.31 13.43
C ARG A 97 1.36 -0.11 14.04
N TYR A 98 2.33 -0.42 13.19
CA TYR A 98 3.71 -0.68 13.58
C TYR A 98 4.64 0.35 12.98
N ALA A 99 5.69 0.73 13.72
CA ALA A 99 6.69 1.67 13.26
C ALA A 99 8.11 1.15 13.50
N ARG A 100 9.01 1.52 12.60
CA ARG A 100 10.45 1.28 12.73
C ARG A 100 11.22 2.41 12.05
N HIS A 101 12.40 2.73 12.54
CA HIS A 101 13.36 3.55 11.81
C HIS A 101 14.44 2.64 11.22
N VAL A 102 14.64 2.75 9.90
CA VAL A 102 15.65 2.00 9.15
C VAL A 102 16.38 2.99 8.25
N ASP A 103 17.70 3.08 8.32
CA ASP A 103 18.51 3.98 7.49
C ASP A 103 18.02 5.45 7.49
N GLY A 104 17.60 5.95 8.66
CA GLY A 104 17.03 7.30 8.81
C GLY A 104 15.59 7.47 8.31
N VAL A 105 14.99 6.42 7.73
CA VAL A 105 13.63 6.40 7.20
C VAL A 105 12.67 5.80 8.22
N LYS A 106 11.63 6.56 8.59
CA LYS A 106 10.50 6.02 9.36
C LYS A 106 9.58 5.20 8.45
N VAL A 107 9.46 3.91 8.73
CA VAL A 107 8.55 2.97 8.10
C VAL A 107 7.31 2.83 8.99
N LEU A 108 6.14 2.94 8.39
CA LEU A 108 4.84 2.75 9.04
C LEU A 108 4.11 1.62 8.33
N LEU A 109 3.66 0.64 9.09
CA LEU A 109 2.87 -0.48 8.61
C LEU A 109 1.49 -0.43 9.27
N ASP A 110 0.46 -0.40 8.44
CA ASP A 110 -0.94 -0.42 8.83
C ASP A 110 -1.48 -1.82 8.58
N VAL A 111 -1.63 -2.58 9.67
CA VAL A 111 -1.98 -3.99 9.63
C VAL A 111 -3.46 -4.16 9.97
N PHE A 112 -4.22 -4.54 8.96
CA PHE A 112 -5.63 -4.89 9.07
C PHE A 112 -5.78 -6.41 9.19
N VAL A 113 -6.47 -6.87 10.23
CA VAL A 113 -6.65 -8.30 10.51
C VAL A 113 -7.95 -8.78 9.90
N ARG A 114 -7.89 -9.27 8.67
CA ARG A 114 -9.00 -9.92 7.97
C ARG A 114 -8.50 -10.64 6.72
N ARG A 115 -9.24 -11.67 6.30
CA ARG A 115 -9.08 -12.28 4.98
C ARG A 115 -9.72 -11.37 3.92
N VAL A 116 -9.04 -11.21 2.78
CA VAL A 116 -9.50 -10.41 1.64
C VAL A 116 -9.21 -11.16 0.33
N PRO A 117 -10.07 -11.03 -0.70
CA PRO A 117 -9.74 -11.47 -2.05
C PRO A 117 -8.40 -10.90 -2.51
N SER A 118 -7.55 -11.75 -3.08
CA SER A 118 -6.17 -11.41 -3.37
C SER A 118 -5.65 -12.13 -4.61
N VAL A 119 -4.76 -11.46 -5.34
CA VAL A 119 -4.10 -11.98 -6.53
C VAL A 119 -2.59 -11.95 -6.35
N GLN A 120 -1.91 -12.94 -6.91
CA GLN A 120 -0.45 -12.99 -6.92
C GLN A 120 0.08 -12.11 -8.06
N VAL A 121 1.02 -11.21 -7.75
CA VAL A 121 1.69 -10.32 -8.72
C VAL A 121 3.19 -10.43 -8.50
N GLY A 122 3.87 -11.15 -9.38
CA GLY A 122 5.27 -11.52 -9.17
C GLY A 122 5.43 -12.28 -7.85
N GLU A 123 6.27 -11.77 -6.94
CA GLU A 123 6.57 -12.39 -5.64
C GLU A 123 5.65 -11.92 -4.50
N VAL A 124 4.78 -10.94 -4.76
CA VAL A 124 3.91 -10.36 -3.72
C VAL A 124 2.45 -10.73 -3.95
N ARG A 125 1.70 -10.82 -2.84
CA ARG A 125 0.25 -10.93 -2.86
C ARG A 125 -0.35 -9.55 -2.67
N VAL A 126 -1.27 -9.15 -3.54
CA VAL A 126 -1.99 -7.87 -3.45
C VAL A 126 -3.48 -8.11 -3.34
N VAL A 127 -4.22 -7.16 -2.76
CA VAL A 127 -5.68 -7.19 -2.79
C VAL A 127 -6.14 -7.16 -4.25
N GLU A 128 -7.12 -8.00 -4.60
CA GLU A 128 -7.67 -8.00 -5.96
C GLU A 128 -8.20 -6.61 -6.36
N PRO A 129 -7.94 -6.12 -7.59
CA PRO A 129 -8.28 -4.75 -7.97
C PRO A 129 -9.73 -4.33 -7.72
N PRO A 130 -10.77 -5.14 -8.03
CA PRO A 130 -12.16 -4.76 -7.71
C PRO A 130 -12.40 -4.59 -6.20
N THR A 131 -11.78 -5.43 -5.39
CA THR A 131 -11.86 -5.36 -3.93
C THR A 131 -11.07 -4.16 -3.40
N LEU A 132 -9.86 -3.93 -3.91
CA LEU A 132 -9.01 -2.82 -3.51
C LEU A 132 -9.71 -1.46 -3.74
N LEU A 133 -10.48 -1.35 -4.83
CA LEU A 133 -11.25 -0.14 -5.14
C LEU A 133 -12.40 0.16 -4.17
N THR A 134 -12.90 -0.83 -3.40
CA THR A 134 -13.96 -0.61 -2.39
C THR A 134 -13.42 -0.02 -1.09
N PHE A 135 -12.10 -0.03 -0.90
CA PHE A 135 -11.43 0.47 0.30
C PHE A 135 -11.20 1.98 0.29
N TYR A 136 -11.25 2.59 -0.90
CA TYR A 136 -11.11 4.03 -1.09
C TYR A 136 -12.37 4.77 -0.66
N GLY A 137 -12.19 5.78 0.20
CA GLY A 137 -13.27 6.50 0.87
C GLY A 137 -13.64 5.94 2.25
N ASP A 138 -13.04 4.81 2.65
CA ASP A 138 -13.21 4.21 3.98
C ASP A 138 -11.84 4.08 4.68
N ILE A 139 -11.07 3.04 4.35
CA ILE A 139 -9.75 2.80 4.94
C ILE A 139 -8.62 3.53 4.20
N HIS A 140 -8.78 3.78 2.89
CA HIS A 140 -7.82 4.53 2.07
C HIS A 140 -8.34 5.93 1.78
N SER A 141 -7.55 6.94 2.13
CA SER A 141 -8.00 8.34 2.11
C SER A 141 -7.94 9.04 0.75
N THR A 142 -7.36 8.42 -0.28
CA THR A 142 -7.03 9.07 -1.57
C THR A 142 -7.60 8.27 -2.73
N ASP A 143 -8.77 8.67 -3.22
CA ASP A 143 -9.49 8.00 -4.30
C ASP A 143 -9.25 8.63 -5.70
N ASP A 144 -8.39 9.65 -5.76
CA ASP A 144 -8.10 10.47 -6.95
C ASP A 144 -6.69 10.25 -7.54
N CYS A 145 -5.91 9.29 -7.04
CA CYS A 145 -4.63 8.95 -7.66
C CYS A 145 -4.83 8.29 -9.04
N VAL A 146 -3.84 8.45 -9.92
CA VAL A 146 -3.90 7.98 -11.31
C VAL A 146 -4.23 6.49 -11.38
N SER A 147 -3.58 5.68 -10.56
CA SER A 147 -3.79 4.23 -10.50
C SER A 147 -5.24 3.84 -10.16
N VAL A 148 -5.86 4.52 -9.20
CA VAL A 148 -7.26 4.27 -8.82
C VAL A 148 -8.21 4.64 -9.95
N LEU A 149 -8.04 5.81 -10.55
CA LEU A 149 -8.89 6.27 -11.65
C LEU A 149 -8.75 5.38 -12.89
N ALA A 150 -7.51 5.00 -13.23
CA ALA A 150 -7.22 4.09 -14.34
C ALA A 150 -7.80 2.69 -14.10
N ALA A 151 -7.61 2.13 -12.90
CA ALA A 151 -8.14 0.82 -12.54
C ALA A 151 -9.67 0.78 -12.63
N ARG A 152 -10.37 1.83 -12.17
CA ARG A 152 -11.83 1.94 -12.33
C ARG A 152 -12.25 1.89 -13.80
N LYS A 153 -11.57 2.62 -14.67
CA LYS A 153 -11.86 2.65 -16.12
C LYS A 153 -11.60 1.29 -16.78
N LEU A 154 -10.46 0.67 -16.48
CA LEU A 154 -10.10 -0.64 -17.05
C LEU A 154 -11.08 -1.72 -16.64
N LEU A 155 -11.45 -1.78 -15.36
CA LEU A 155 -12.41 -2.78 -14.86
C LEU A 155 -13.82 -2.55 -15.45
N ALA A 156 -14.24 -1.31 -15.64
CA ALA A 156 -15.50 -1.00 -16.34
C ALA A 156 -15.51 -1.50 -17.80
N GLN A 157 -14.33 -1.68 -18.41
CA GLN A 157 -14.14 -2.24 -19.74
C GLN A 157 -13.92 -3.77 -19.72
N GLY A 158 -13.97 -4.42 -18.55
CA GLY A 158 -13.65 -5.83 -18.40
C GLY A 158 -12.16 -6.16 -18.53
N LEU A 159 -11.28 -5.16 -18.42
CA LEU A 159 -9.83 -5.31 -18.53
C LEU A 159 -9.17 -5.40 -17.15
N SER A 160 -8.20 -6.32 -17.02
CA SER A 160 -7.35 -6.39 -15.82
C SER A 160 -6.41 -5.17 -15.76
N PRO A 161 -6.32 -4.48 -14.61
CA PRO A 161 -5.37 -3.38 -14.40
C PRO A 161 -3.91 -3.82 -14.26
N ILE A 162 -3.65 -5.09 -13.95
CA ILE A 162 -2.29 -5.58 -13.67
C ILE A 162 -1.39 -5.42 -14.91
N GLY A 163 -0.24 -4.81 -14.73
CA GLY A 163 0.78 -4.58 -15.76
C GLY A 163 0.42 -3.49 -16.78
N ARG A 164 -0.63 -2.70 -16.54
CA ARG A 164 -1.14 -1.69 -17.49
C ARG A 164 -0.44 -0.34 -17.29
N GLU A 165 0.05 0.24 -18.38
CA GLU A 165 0.69 1.56 -18.37
C GLU A 165 -0.26 2.67 -17.93
N GLU A 166 -1.57 2.46 -18.09
CA GLU A 166 -2.60 3.39 -17.64
C GLU A 166 -2.54 3.64 -16.12
N LEU A 167 -2.03 2.69 -15.32
CA LEU A 167 -1.84 2.89 -13.88
C LEU A 167 -0.85 4.01 -13.54
N VAL A 168 0.02 4.36 -14.48
CA VAL A 168 1.12 5.33 -14.32
C VAL A 168 1.12 6.38 -15.43
N THR A 169 0.00 6.51 -16.14
CA THR A 169 -0.18 7.49 -17.22
C THR A 169 -1.28 8.46 -16.82
N ARG A 170 -0.94 9.76 -16.79
CA ARG A 170 -1.94 10.79 -16.49
C ARG A 170 -3.11 10.73 -17.48
N PRO A 171 -4.36 10.75 -17.01
CA PRO A 171 -5.50 11.00 -17.88
C PRO A 171 -5.29 12.33 -18.60
N ARG A 172 -5.41 12.35 -19.92
CA ARG A 172 -5.45 13.58 -20.72
C ARG A 172 -6.80 14.27 -20.59
#